data_AF-A0A0M1JKB7-F1
#
_entry.id   AF-A0A0M1JKB7-F1
#
_cell.length_a   1.000
_cell.length_b   1.000
_cell.length_c   1.000
_cell.angle_alpha   90.00
_cell.angle_beta   90.00
_cell.angle_gamma   90.00
#
_symmetry.space_group_name_H-M   'P 1'
#
loop_
_entity.id
_entity.type
_entity.pdbx_description
1 polymer ?
#
loop_
_entity_poly.entity_id
_entity_poly.type
_entity_poly.pdbx_seq_one_letter_code
_entity_poly.pdbx_strand_id
1 'polypeptide(L)' 'MSKLKDYLDKNPQEAKRLLGMEYEQLIELIQSAQLLEEKIREEKEKTKIRLIKGGGGRRQKLSVESQILLGRVIN' A
#
# COMPACT_ATOMS: atom_id res chain seq x y z
N MET A 1 3.26 0.31 10.20
CA MET A 1 3.54 -1.05 9.73
C MET A 1 2.34 -1.91 10.03
N SER A 2 1.76 -2.56 9.02
CA SER A 2 0.65 -3.49 9.25
C SER A 2 1.17 -4.72 10.00
N LYS A 3 0.44 -5.17 11.03
CA LYS A 3 0.82 -6.36 11.83
C LYS A 3 1.09 -7.61 10.98
N LEU A 4 0.53 -7.64 9.77
CA LEU A 4 0.68 -8.74 8.82
C LEU A 4 2.06 -8.75 8.15
N LYS A 5 2.61 -7.58 7.78
CA LYS A 5 3.95 -7.51 7.19
C LYS A 5 5.00 -7.97 8.19
N ASP A 6 4.95 -7.46 9.41
CA ASP A 6 5.88 -7.85 10.49
C ASP A 6 5.82 -9.36 10.80
N TYR A 7 4.64 -9.98 10.60
CA TYR A 7 4.46 -11.42 10.78
C TYR A 7 5.05 -12.23 9.62
N LEU A 8 4.84 -11.79 8.37
CA LEU A 8 5.37 -12.44 7.17
C LEU A 8 6.90 -12.29 7.07
N ASP A 9 7.44 -11.14 7.48
CA ASP A 9 8.89 -10.89 7.52
C ASP A 9 9.59 -11.82 8.53
N LYS A 10 8.92 -12.17 9.62
CA LYS A 10 9.42 -13.14 10.61
C LYS A 10 9.22 -14.60 10.20
N ASN A 11 8.30 -14.85 9.27
CA ASN A 11 7.90 -16.19 8.85
C ASN A 11 7.73 -16.27 7.32
N PRO A 12 8.84 -16.21 6.55
CA PRO A 12 8.77 -16.18 5.09
C PRO A 12 8.10 -17.43 4.48
N GLN A 13 8.12 -18.56 5.18
CA GLN A 13 7.45 -19.81 4.77
C GLN A 13 5.91 -19.68 4.79
N GLU A 14 5.38 -18.83 5.68
CA GLU A 14 3.95 -18.57 5.77
C GLU A 14 3.45 -17.71 4.61
N ALA A 15 4.33 -16.97 3.90
CA ALA A 15 3.94 -16.26 2.69
C ALA A 15 3.39 -17.22 1.64
N LYS A 16 4.06 -18.36 1.44
CA LYS A 16 3.60 -19.40 0.53
C LYS A 16 2.31 -20.07 1.01
N ARG A 17 2.17 -20.30 2.32
CA ARG A 17 0.99 -20.94 2.90
C ARG A 17 -0.26 -20.05 2.87
N LEU A 18 -0.10 -18.77 3.21
CA LEU A 18 -1.19 -17.82 3.38
C LEU A 18 -1.58 -17.14 2.06
N LEU A 19 -0.60 -16.85 1.21
CA LEU A 19 -0.80 -16.07 -0.01
C LEU A 19 -0.54 -16.88 -1.29
N GLY A 20 -0.04 -18.12 -1.17
CA GLY A 20 0.24 -18.98 -2.32
C GLY A 20 1.43 -18.53 -3.16
N MET A 21 2.27 -17.63 -2.64
CA MET A 21 3.38 -17.02 -3.39
C MET A 21 4.67 -16.99 -2.57
N GLU A 22 5.80 -16.99 -3.25
CA GLU A 22 7.09 -16.89 -2.58
C GLU A 22 7.25 -15.50 -1.93
N TYR A 23 7.96 -15.47 -0.80
CA TYR A 23 8.15 -14.23 -0.04
C TYR A 23 8.90 -13.15 -0.84
N GLU A 24 9.84 -13.54 -1.71
CA GLU A 24 10.52 -12.59 -2.60
C GLU A 24 9.55 -11.93 -3.58
N GLN A 25 8.67 -12.72 -4.20
CA GLN A 25 7.63 -12.20 -5.10
C GLN A 25 6.68 -11.24 -4.36
N LEU A 26 6.41 -11.52 -3.08
CA LEU A 26 5.59 -10.64 -2.24
C LEU A 26 6.29 -9.30 -2.00
N ILE A 27 7.59 -9.31 -1.72
CA ILE A 27 8.37 -8.08 -1.53
C ILE A 27 8.37 -7.25 -2.81
N GLU A 28 8.63 -7.86 -3.96
CA GLU A 28 8.62 -7.17 -5.26
C GLU A 28 7.25 -6.56 -5.57
N LEU A 29 6.17 -7.28 -5.24
CA LEU A 29 4.81 -6.78 -5.42
C LEU A 29 4.53 -5.57 -4.52
N ILE A 30 4.98 -5.60 -3.26
CA ILE A 30 4.81 -4.49 -2.34
C ILE A 30 5.58 -3.25 -2.83
N GLN A 31 6.83 -3.43 -3.27
CA GLN A 31 7.67 -2.34 -3.77
C GLN A 31 7.07 -1.72 -5.05
N SER A 32 6.63 -2.56 -6.00
CA SER A 32 6.00 -2.07 -7.22
C SER A 32 4.70 -1.33 -6.95
N ALA A 33 3.87 -1.81 -6.01
CA ALA A 33 2.65 -1.13 -5.59
C ALA A 33 2.94 0.24 -4.94
N GLN A 34 3.98 0.33 -4.09
CA GLN A 34 4.40 1.59 -3.49
C GLN A 34 4.86 2.61 -4.54
N LEU A 35 5.69 2.18 -5.49
CA LEU A 35 6.15 3.04 -6.59
C LEU A 35 5.00 3.52 -7.47
N LEU A 36 4.05 2.64 -7.75
CA LEU A 36 2.88 2.97 -8.57
C LEU A 36 1.97 3.97 -7.85
N GLU A 37 1.80 3.81 -6.55
CA GLU A 37 1.02 4.73 -5.74
C GLU A 37 1.68 6.10 -5.59
N GLU A 38 3.01 6.14 -5.45
CA GLU A 38 3.80 7.37 -5.46
C GLU A 38 3.64 8.10 -6.80
N LYS A 39 3.75 7.39 -7.92
CA LYS A 39 3.48 7.94 -9.26
C LYS A 39 2.06 8.47 -9.40
N ILE A 40 1.04 7.73 -8.94
CA ILE A 40 -0.36 8.20 -8.95
C ILE A 40 -0.51 9.46 -8.10
N ARG A 41 0.17 9.52 -6.95
CA ARG A 41 0.12 10.66 -6.04
C ARG A 41 0.76 11.88 -6.68
N GLU A 42 1.93 11.74 -7.28
CA GLU A 42 2.61 12.79 -8.04
C GLU A 42 1.76 13.28 -9.21
N GLU A 43 1.20 12.38 -10.00
CA GLU A 43 0.32 12.74 -11.14
C GLU A 43 -0.92 13.49 -10.65
N LYS A 44 -1.55 13.05 -9.54
CA LYS A 44 -2.65 13.77 -8.89
C LYS A 44 -2.23 15.12 -8.30
N GLU A 45 -0.96 15.30 -7.92
CA GLU A 45 -0.45 16.59 -7.49
C GLU A 45 -0.20 17.53 -8.66
N LYS A 46 0.30 17.02 -9.79
CA LYS A 46 0.52 17.77 -11.04
C LYS A 46 -0.79 18.22 -11.69
N THR A 47 -1.82 17.37 -11.67
CA THR A 47 -3.15 17.68 -12.25
C THR A 47 -4.07 18.47 -11.32
N LYS A 48 -3.67 18.71 -10.06
CA LYS A 48 -4.45 19.52 -9.13
C LYS A 48 -4.36 21.01 -9.49
N ILE A 49 -5.39 21.52 -10.16
CA ILE A 49 -5.64 22.97 -10.28
C ILE A 49 -6.12 23.45 -8.89
N ARG A 50 -5.21 24.03 -8.10
CA ARG A 50 -5.50 24.48 -6.71
C ARG A 50 -5.90 25.96 -6.70
N LEU A 51 -7.11 26.26 -6.22
CA LEU A 51 -7.54 27.63 -5.91
C LEU A 51 -6.97 28.14 -4.55
N ILE A 52 -6.54 27.22 -3.67
CA ILE A 52 -6.07 27.48 -2.29
C ILE A 52 -4.85 26.59 -1.95
N LYS A 53 -3.96 27.05 -1.04
CA LYS A 53 -2.78 26.27 -0.58
C LYS A 53 -3.21 24.91 0.02
N GLY A 54 -2.46 23.86 -0.31
CA GLY A 54 -2.72 22.50 0.16
C GLY A 54 -2.52 22.41 1.68
N GLY A 55 -3.61 22.13 2.41
CA GLY A 55 -3.57 22.04 3.88
C GLY A 55 -4.93 22.01 4.58
N GLY A 56 -6.02 22.35 3.88
CA GLY A 56 -7.37 22.40 4.49
C GLY A 56 -8.15 21.07 4.54
N GLY A 57 -7.61 19.98 4.00
CA GLY A 57 -8.30 18.68 3.93
C GLY A 57 -8.02 17.77 5.12
N ARG A 58 -9.03 16.98 5.54
CA ARG A 58 -8.90 15.95 6.60
C ARG A 58 -7.82 14.93 6.19
N ARG A 59 -6.79 14.76 7.04
CA ARG A 59 -5.73 13.75 6.83
C ARG A 59 -6.37 12.36 6.67
N GLN A 60 -5.92 11.59 5.69
CA GLN A 60 -6.35 10.19 5.51
C GLN A 60 -5.99 9.39 6.78
N LYS A 61 -7.00 8.74 7.37
CA LYS A 61 -6.85 7.97 8.61
C LYS A 61 -6.15 6.62 8.42
N LEU A 62 -6.12 6.09 7.21
CA LEU A 62 -5.63 4.75 6.89
C LEU A 62 -4.43 4.84 5.97
N SER A 63 -3.36 4.15 6.35
CA SER A 63 -2.20 3.92 5.50
C SER A 63 -2.62 3.13 4.26
N VAL A 64 -1.93 3.38 3.17
CA VAL A 64 -2.07 2.73 1.86
C VAL A 64 -1.98 1.21 2.00
N GLU A 65 -1.02 0.74 2.78
CA GLU A 65 -0.86 -0.68 3.10
C GLU A 65 -2.13 -1.28 3.74
N SER A 66 -2.83 -0.51 4.59
CA SER A 66 -4.07 -0.96 5.22
C SER A 66 -5.25 -0.97 4.25
N GLN A 67 -5.28 -0.07 3.27
CA GLN A 67 -6.31 -0.04 2.23
C GLN A 67 -6.17 -1.24 1.28
N ILE A 68 -4.94 -1.59 0.90
CA ILE A 68 -4.65 -2.76 0.06
C ILE A 68 -5.08 -4.05 0.76
N LEU A 69 -4.80 -4.19 2.06
CA LEU A 69 -5.17 -5.37 2.84
C LEU A 69 -6.69 -5.50 3.08
N LEU A 70 -7.39 -4.40 3.31
CA LEU A 70 -8.85 -4.41 3.55
C LEU A 70 -9.67 -4.54 2.25
N GLY A 71 -9.18 -4.00 1.13
CA GLY A 71 -9.89 -4.03 -0.15
C GLY A 71 -10.08 -5.45 -0.73
N ARG A 72 -9.24 -6.42 -0.32
CA ARG A 72 -9.39 -7.83 -0.73
C ARG A 72 -10.35 -8.66 0.13
N VAL A 73 -10.83 -8.14 1.26
CA VAL A 73 -11.76 -8.87 2.16
C VAL A 73 -13.23 -8.71 1.74
N ILE A 74 -13.52 -7.89 0.71
CA ILE A 74 -14.88 -7.59 0.23
C ILE A 74 -15.06 -7.98 -1.26
N ASN A 75 -14.52 -9.12 -1.68
CA ASN A 75 -14.96 -9.81 -2.90
C ASN A 75 -15.04 -11.32 -2.66
#